data_AF-A0A2J6X405-F1
#
_entry.id   AF-A0A2J6X405-F1
#
_cell.length_a   1.000
_cell.length_b   1.000
_cell.length_c   1.000
_cell.angle_alpha   90.00
_cell.angle_beta   90.00
_cell.angle_gamma   90.00
#
_symmetry.space_group_name_H-M   'P 1'
#
loop_
_entity.id
_entity.type
_entity.pdbx_description
1 polymer ?
#
loop_
_entity_poly.entity_id
_entity_poly.type
_entity_poly.pdbx_seq_one_letter_code
_entity_poly.pdbx_strand_id
1 'polypeptide(L)'
;AGCHVMAGGGVGPSLQGLYGATEKLADGSTVVADENYLRESILNPNAKIVAGYAAVMPSYQGQISEDQLNQLIEYIKSLANTGN
;
A
#
# COMPACT_ATOMS: atom_id res chain seq x y z
N ALA A 1 -1.33 -1.69 -13.09
CA ALA A 1 -2.68 -1.66 -12.48
C ALA A 1 -3.33 -3.02 -12.69
N GLY A 2 -3.65 -3.75 -11.61
CA GLY A 2 -4.17 -5.11 -11.72
C GLY A 2 -4.71 -5.64 -10.38
N CYS A 3 -4.00 -5.39 -9.28
CA CYS A 3 -4.47 -5.71 -7.92
C CYS A 3 -5.07 -4.50 -7.20
N HIS A 4 -4.46 -3.31 -7.39
CA HIS A 4 -4.92 -2.07 -6.79
C HIS A 4 -5.76 -1.26 -7.80
N VAL A 5 -7.07 -1.24 -7.60
CA VAL A 5 -8.03 -0.49 -8.42
C VAL A 5 -8.35 0.82 -7.73
N MET A 6 -8.24 1.95 -8.43
CA MET A 6 -8.41 3.29 -7.84
C MET A 6 -9.81 3.50 -7.23
N ALA A 7 -10.85 2.94 -7.84
CA ALA A 7 -12.22 2.97 -7.33
C ALA A 7 -12.46 2.01 -6.15
N GLY A 8 -11.44 1.25 -5.71
CA GLY A 8 -11.58 0.17 -4.75
C GLY A 8 -12.09 -1.13 -5.38
N GLY A 9 -12.36 -2.13 -4.54
CA GLY A 9 -12.88 -3.44 -4.98
C GLY A 9 -11.89 -4.32 -5.77
N GLY A 10 -10.61 -3.94 -5.82
CA GLY A 10 -9.55 -4.76 -6.38
C GLY A 10 -9.15 -5.91 -5.45
N VAL A 11 -8.17 -6.71 -5.90
CA VAL A 11 -7.54 -7.77 -5.09
C VAL A 11 -6.83 -7.20 -3.86
N GLY A 12 -6.34 -5.96 -3.95
CA GLY A 12 -5.79 -5.18 -2.85
C GLY A 12 -6.55 -3.86 -2.63
N PRO A 13 -6.23 -3.12 -1.56
CA PRO A 13 -6.83 -1.83 -1.26
C PRO A 13 -6.53 -0.78 -2.34
N SER A 14 -7.37 0.25 -2.44
CA SER A 14 -7.07 1.38 -3.31
C SER A 14 -5.84 2.13 -2.79
N LEU A 15 -5.00 2.60 -3.70
CA LEU A 15 -3.86 3.48 -3.38
C LEU A 15 -4.27 4.96 -3.45
N GLN A 16 -5.46 5.26 -3.98
CA GLN A 16 -6.00 6.61 -4.08
C GLN A 16 -6.30 7.13 -2.68
N GLY A 17 -5.69 8.26 -2.29
CA GLY A 17 -5.89 8.82 -0.95
C GLY A 17 -5.24 7.99 0.18
N LEU A 18 -4.46 6.95 -0.13
CA LEU A 18 -3.90 6.06 0.88
C LEU A 18 -2.87 6.76 1.76
N TYR A 19 -1.93 7.51 1.18
CA TYR A 19 -0.85 8.10 1.97
C TYR A 19 -1.38 9.12 2.98
N GLY A 20 -1.06 8.91 4.25
CA GLY A 20 -1.56 9.70 5.38
C GLY A 20 -2.93 9.26 5.92
N ALA A 21 -3.63 8.34 5.26
CA ALA A 21 -4.87 7.76 5.77
C ALA A 21 -4.61 6.79 6.92
N THR A 22 -5.64 6.53 7.73
CA THR A 22 -5.62 5.49 8.75
C THR A 22 -6.26 4.22 8.19
N GLU A 23 -5.49 3.15 8.11
CA GLU A 23 -5.94 1.84 7.68
C GLU A 23 -6.21 0.93 8.88
N LYS A 24 -7.25 0.10 8.75
CA LYS A 24 -7.53 -0.96 9.73
C LYS A 24 -6.87 -2.25 9.26
N LEU A 25 -6.18 -2.94 10.16
CA LEU A 25 -5.50 -4.21 9.88
C LEU A 25 -6.39 -5.41 10.23
N ALA A 26 -6.06 -6.57 9.67
CA ALA A 26 -6.78 -7.81 9.85
C ALA A 26 -6.75 -8.33 11.30
N ASP A 27 -5.75 -7.93 12.09
CA ASP A 27 -5.64 -8.22 13.53
C ASP A 27 -6.50 -7.29 14.41
N GLY A 28 -7.16 -6.30 13.80
CA GLY A 28 -8.02 -5.33 14.48
C GLY A 28 -7.31 -4.04 14.90
N SER A 29 -5.99 -3.93 14.74
CA SER A 29 -5.26 -2.70 14.99
C SER A 29 -5.46 -1.68 13.85
N THR A 30 -4.95 -0.46 14.06
CA THR A 30 -4.92 0.58 13.04
C THR A 30 -3.50 1.07 12.81
N VAL A 31 -3.21 1.50 11.59
CA VAL A 31 -1.91 2.05 11.20
C VAL A 31 -2.11 3.29 10.33
N VAL A 32 -1.25 4.29 10.47
CA VAL A 32 -1.18 5.40 9.51
C VAL A 32 -0.37 4.93 8.31
N ALA A 33 -0.91 5.10 7.11
CA ALA A 33 -0.22 4.77 5.88
C ALA A 33 0.84 5.83 5.53
N ASP A 34 1.88 5.88 6.36
CA ASP A 34 3.07 6.69 6.17
C ASP A 34 4.08 6.02 5.24
N GLU A 35 5.22 6.69 5.02
CA GLU A 35 6.27 6.20 4.12
C GLU A 35 6.85 4.85 4.57
N ASN A 36 6.99 4.64 5.88
CA ASN A 36 7.52 3.39 6.43
C ASN A 36 6.53 2.24 6.23
N TYR A 37 5.24 2.48 6.43
CA TYR A 37 4.19 1.51 6.16
C TYR A 37 4.14 1.13 4.68
N LEU A 38 4.22 2.08 3.77
CA LEU A 38 4.24 1.80 2.33
C LEU A 38 5.46 0.96 1.95
N ARG A 39 6.64 1.34 2.46
CA ARG A 39 7.89 0.61 2.26
C ARG A 39 7.81 -0.83 2.78
N GLU A 40 7.34 -1.01 4.02
CA GLU A 40 7.16 -2.34 4.61
C GLU A 40 6.13 -3.15 3.83
N SER A 41 5.03 -2.55 3.38
CA SER A 41 4.00 -3.25 2.60
C SER A 41 4.51 -3.72 1.24
N ILE A 42 5.43 -2.99 0.61
CA ILE A 42 6.02 -3.37 -0.68
C ILE A 42 7.06 -4.49 -0.51
N LEU A 43 7.89 -4.41 0.54
CA LEU A 43 9.00 -5.36 0.76
C LEU A 43 8.56 -6.60 1.54
N ASN A 44 7.67 -6.44 2.53
CA ASN A 44 7.15 -7.48 3.40
C ASN A 44 5.62 -7.37 3.55
N PRO A 45 4.84 -7.61 2.47
CA PRO A 45 3.39 -7.40 2.44
C PRO A 45 2.58 -8.21 3.46
N ASN A 46 3.12 -9.33 3.93
CA ASN A 46 2.43 -10.19 4.89
C ASN A 46 2.61 -9.74 6.35
N ALA A 47 3.44 -8.71 6.61
CA ALA A 47 3.63 -8.17 7.95
C ALA A 47 2.38 -7.46 8.48
N LYS A 48 1.69 -6.72 7.62
CA LYS A 48 0.51 -5.91 7.96
C LYS A 48 -0.52 -6.03 6.84
N ILE A 49 -1.55 -6.84 7.08
CA ILE A 49 -2.62 -7.08 6.11
C ILE A 49 -3.78 -6.16 6.43
N VAL A 50 -4.27 -5.40 5.45
CA VAL A 50 -5.46 -4.56 5.59
C VAL A 50 -6.69 -5.44 5.81
N ALA A 51 -7.57 -5.03 6.73
CA ALA A 51 -8.79 -5.75 7.06
C ALA A 51 -9.66 -5.97 5.81
N GLY A 52 -10.12 -7.21 5.62
CA GLY A 52 -10.94 -7.59 4.46
C GLY A 52 -10.16 -7.99 3.21
N TYR A 53 -8.82 -7.93 3.23
CA TYR A 53 -7.97 -8.37 2.12
C TYR A 53 -7.22 -9.67 2.44
N ALA A 54 -6.92 -10.44 1.40
CA ALA A 54 -6.13 -11.67 1.52
C ALA A 54 -4.62 -11.38 1.43
N ALA A 55 -3.82 -12.26 2.04
CA ALA A 55 -2.35 -12.23 2.02
C ALA A 55 -1.80 -12.68 0.65
N VAL A 56 -2.12 -11.96 -0.42
CA VAL A 56 -1.80 -12.32 -1.81
C VAL A 56 -0.87 -11.33 -2.50
N MET A 57 -0.54 -10.21 -1.84
CA MET A 57 0.40 -9.23 -2.38
C MET A 57 1.80 -9.86 -2.45
N PRO A 58 2.46 -9.89 -3.63
CA PRO A 58 3.80 -10.44 -3.74
C PRO A 58 4.82 -9.52 -3.06
N SER A 59 5.84 -10.10 -2.45
CA SER A 59 7.00 -9.33 -1.96
C SER A 59 7.85 -8.88 -3.15
N TYR A 60 8.26 -7.61 -3.12
CA TYR A 60 9.21 -7.05 -4.08
C TYR A 60 10.64 -6.96 -3.53
N GLN A 61 10.90 -7.56 -2.36
CA GLN A 61 12.24 -7.59 -1.76
C GLN A 61 13.23 -8.28 -2.70
N GLY A 62 14.31 -7.59 -3.05
CA GLY A 62 15.32 -8.07 -3.98
C GLY A 62 14.90 -8.10 -5.46
N GLN A 63 13.67 -7.70 -5.78
CA GLN A 63 13.17 -7.60 -7.16
C GLN A 63 13.27 -6.18 -7.73
N ILE A 64 13.30 -5.18 -6.85
CA ILE A 64 13.41 -3.76 -7.20
C ILE A 64 14.58 -3.12 -6.45
N SER A 65 15.19 -2.10 -7.06
CA SER A 65 16.21 -1.28 -6.40
C SER A 65 15.60 -0.29 -5.41
N GLU A 66 16.44 0.29 -4.56
CA GLU A 66 16.04 1.38 -3.65
C GLU A 66 15.45 2.58 -4.40
N ASP A 67 16.03 2.97 -5.53
CA ASP A 67 15.51 4.08 -6.34
C ASP A 67 14.13 3.77 -6.91
N GLN A 68 13.89 2.54 -7.36
CA GLN A 68 12.58 2.10 -7.86
C GLN A 68 11.53 2.07 -6.75
N LEU A 69 11.91 1.61 -5.56
CA LEU A 69 11.06 1.63 -4.38
C LEU A 69 10.67 3.08 -4.01
N ASN A 70 11.65 3.98 -3.98
CA ASN A 70 11.39 5.40 -3.70
C ASN A 70 10.46 6.02 -4.76
N GLN A 71 10.67 5.74 -6.04
CA GLN A 71 9.77 6.20 -7.11
C GLN A 71 8.34 5.67 -6.96
N LEU A 72 8.17 4.41 -6.55
CA LEU A 72 6.86 3.81 -6.32
C LEU A 72 6.15 4.47 -5.12
N ILE A 73 6.89 4.72 -4.03
CA ILE A 73 6.38 5.41 -2.86
C ILE A 73 5.97 6.85 -3.21
N GLU A 74 6.80 7.59 -3.93
CA GLU A 74 6.47 8.95 -4.39
C GLU A 74 5.26 8.98 -5.31
N TYR A 75 5.10 7.97 -6.18
CA TYR A 75 3.90 7.81 -6.97
C TYR A 75 2.66 7.61 -6.09
N ILE A 76 2.69 6.71 -5.09
CA ILE A 76 1.58 6.50 -4.15
C ILE A 76 1.28 7.80 -3.37
N LYS A 77 2.30 8.53 -2.93
CA LYS A 77 2.15 9.84 -2.26
C LYS A 77 1.45 10.86 -3.16
N SER A 78 1.77 10.88 -4.46
CA SER A 78 1.11 11.76 -5.43
C SER A 78 -0.39 11.47 -5.60
N LEU A 79 -0.80 10.21 -5.43
CA LEU A 79 -2.21 9.79 -5.45
C LEU A 79 -2.97 10.23 -4.19
N ALA A 80 -2.31 10.72 -3.14
CA ALA A 80 -3.00 11.25 -1.97
C ALA A 80 -3.81 12.51 -2.27
N ASN A 81 -3.32 13.31 -3.24
CA ASN A 81 -3.84 14.66 -3.51
C ASN A 81 -4.85 14.71 -4.67
N THR A 82 -5.15 13.59 -5.34
CA THR A 82 -6.00 13.57 -6.55
C THR A 82 -7.52 13.53 -6.23
N GLY A 83 -7.92 13.98 -5.05
CA GLY A 83 -9.31 14.03 -4.59
C GLY A 83 -9.90 15.45 -4.45
N ASN A 84 -9.41 16.43 -5.24
CA ASN A 84 -10.01 17.77 -5.33
C ASN A 84 -10.68 18.00 -6.69
#